data_AF-A0A6J3ESK4-F1
#
_entry.id   AF-A0A6J3ESK4-F1
#
_cell.length_a   1.000
_cell.length_b   1.000
_cell.length_c   1.000
_cell.angle_alpha   90.00
_cell.angle_beta   90.00
_cell.angle_gamma   90.00
#
_symmetry.space_group_name_H-M   'P 1'
#
loop_
_entity.id
_entity.type
_entity.pdbx_description
1 polymer ?
#
loop_
_entity_poly.entity_id
_entity_poly.type
_entity_poly.pdbx_seq_one_letter_code
_entity_poly.pdbx_strand_id
1 'polypeptide(L)'
;MSANNSPPSAQKSVLSSAIPAVLPTAPPCSSPKTGLSVRLSNGSFSAPSLTNSRGSVHTVSFLLQIGLTRESVTIEAQELSLSAVKDLVCSIVYQKNYHQPAILNSSALQQIAEGTSISEMWQNDLRRLLIERYPGSPGSYAVRQNVSDSKPDLSLQLIFFDGEEAFLHWSPQDSLYGSRHLAAKMASTPHPPGARGTSQLHGMDLLVLLDLIGAPNPTFPNFFPNSARWFERLQAIEHELHELGLLKDHSLERQYFQNYSYGGVIQDDHIPFLRRGVPILHLIPSPFPEVWHTMDDNEENLDESTIDNLNKILQVFVLEYLHL
;
A
#
# COMPACT_ATOMS: atom_id res chain seq x y z
N MET A 1 28.38 29.61 14.67
CA MET A 1 27.41 29.33 15.75
C MET A 1 26.63 28.10 15.33
N SER A 2 26.96 26.97 15.94
CA SER A 2 26.40 25.65 15.61
C SER A 2 24.99 25.53 16.19
N ALA A 3 24.02 25.07 15.39
CA ALA A 3 22.72 24.63 15.88
C ALA A 3 22.63 23.11 15.74
N ASN A 4 22.48 22.46 16.90
CA ASN A 4 22.36 21.02 17.08
C ASN A 4 21.08 20.48 16.43
N ASN A 5 21.21 19.49 15.53
CA ASN A 5 20.13 18.57 15.20
C ASN A 5 20.48 17.20 15.79
N SER A 6 19.67 16.76 16.76
CA SER A 6 19.70 15.39 17.28
C SER A 6 18.27 14.84 17.26
N PRO A 7 18.06 13.57 16.86
CA PRO A 7 16.73 12.96 16.79
C PRO A 7 16.21 12.56 18.18
N PRO A 8 14.87 12.45 18.39
CA PRO A 8 14.33 12.09 19.69
C PRO A 8 14.49 10.60 19.99
N SER A 9 14.84 10.33 21.25
CA SER A 9 15.15 9.04 21.86
C SER A 9 13.95 8.11 22.06
N ALA A 10 14.22 6.80 21.95
CA ALA A 10 13.33 5.69 22.25
C ALA A 10 12.77 5.72 23.69
N GLN A 11 11.47 5.46 23.86
CA GLN A 11 10.84 5.21 25.16
C GLN A 11 10.28 3.78 25.26
N LYS A 12 10.69 3.08 26.33
CA LYS A 12 10.21 1.76 26.76
C LYS A 12 8.84 1.90 27.43
N SER A 13 7.85 1.11 27.02
CA SER A 13 6.55 1.02 27.72
C SER A 13 6.57 -0.08 28.79
N VAL A 14 5.97 0.24 29.95
CA VAL A 14 5.78 -0.65 31.10
C VAL A 14 4.35 -1.19 31.09
N LEU A 15 4.21 -2.51 31.17
CA LEU A 15 2.95 -3.25 31.31
C LEU A 15 2.25 -2.94 32.64
N SER A 16 0.92 -2.84 32.61
CA SER A 16 0.09 -3.04 33.80
C SER A 16 -1.22 -3.74 33.45
N SER A 17 -1.78 -4.35 34.49
CA SER A 17 -2.45 -5.64 34.57
C SER A 17 -3.98 -5.64 34.36
N ALA A 18 -4.47 -6.84 34.05
CA ALA A 18 -5.85 -7.28 33.82
C ALA A 18 -6.82 -7.11 35.01
N ILE A 19 -8.14 -7.01 34.73
CA ILE A 19 -9.32 -7.50 35.52
C ILE A 19 -10.54 -7.67 34.54
N PRO A 20 -11.49 -8.61 34.76
CA PRO A 20 -12.08 -9.44 33.70
C PRO A 20 -13.52 -9.10 33.25
N ALA A 21 -13.92 -9.80 32.18
CA ALA A 21 -15.20 -9.74 31.47
C ALA A 21 -16.40 -10.35 32.23
N VAL A 22 -17.59 -9.80 31.97
CA VAL A 22 -18.90 -10.39 32.28
C VAL A 22 -19.79 -10.23 31.04
N LEU A 23 -20.46 -11.32 30.65
CA LEU A 23 -21.35 -11.46 29.49
C LEU A 23 -22.72 -11.94 29.97
N PRO A 24 -23.83 -11.52 29.33
CA PRO A 24 -24.93 -12.48 29.14
C PRO A 24 -25.58 -12.44 27.75
N THR A 25 -25.56 -13.62 27.11
CA THR A 25 -26.64 -14.35 26.41
C THR A 25 -27.74 -13.61 25.59
N ALA A 26 -27.84 -14.00 24.31
CA ALA A 26 -29.00 -13.83 23.40
C ALA A 26 -30.02 -15.00 23.53
N PRO A 27 -31.27 -14.88 23.04
CA PRO A 27 -31.70 -15.51 21.75
C PRO A 27 -32.94 -14.83 21.07
N PRO A 28 -33.65 -15.41 20.05
CA PRO A 28 -33.24 -16.13 18.83
C PRO A 28 -33.86 -15.58 17.49
N CYS A 29 -33.14 -15.85 16.40
CA CYS A 29 -33.52 -16.23 15.02
C CYS A 29 -34.89 -15.84 14.38
N SER A 30 -34.83 -15.16 13.22
CA SER A 30 -35.62 -15.50 12.02
C SER A 30 -34.98 -14.93 10.73
N SER A 31 -34.97 -15.74 9.67
CA SER A 31 -34.71 -15.38 8.26
C SER A 31 -36.05 -15.59 7.49
N PRO A 32 -36.28 -15.20 6.21
CA PRO A 32 -35.26 -15.00 5.16
C PRO A 32 -35.57 -13.96 4.03
N LYS A 33 -34.66 -13.92 3.03
CA LYS A 33 -34.80 -13.48 1.60
C LYS A 33 -35.04 -11.99 1.30
N THR A 34 -34.02 -11.32 0.76
CA THR A 34 -33.90 -10.85 -0.65
C THR A 34 -32.62 -10.02 -0.83
N GLY A 35 -32.01 -10.13 -2.02
CA GLY A 35 -30.82 -9.34 -2.38
C GLY A 35 -31.13 -7.86 -2.46
N LEU A 36 -30.20 -7.04 -1.98
CA LEU A 36 -30.16 -5.60 -2.22
C LEU A 36 -28.70 -5.15 -2.10
N SER A 37 -28.20 -4.59 -3.19
CA SER A 37 -27.05 -3.68 -3.20
C SER A 37 -27.35 -2.54 -2.24
N VAL A 38 -26.48 -2.33 -1.26
CA VAL A 38 -26.67 -1.31 -0.23
C VAL A 38 -25.51 -0.32 -0.30
N ARG A 39 -25.79 0.77 -1.02
CA ARG A 39 -25.08 2.05 -0.96
C ARG A 39 -25.50 2.73 0.35
N LEU A 40 -24.61 2.80 1.33
CA LEU A 40 -24.84 3.58 2.55
C LEU A 40 -24.16 4.95 2.42
N SER A 41 -24.88 5.86 1.79
CA SER A 41 -24.67 7.31 1.95
C SER A 41 -25.71 7.84 2.93
N ASN A 42 -25.25 8.31 4.09
CA ASN A 42 -25.92 9.26 4.99
C ASN A 42 -24.88 9.62 6.10
N GLY A 43 -24.69 10.86 6.53
CA GLY A 43 -25.37 12.10 6.24
C GLY A 43 -24.51 13.29 6.69
N SER A 44 -24.88 14.44 6.16
CA SER A 44 -24.35 15.77 6.40
C SER A 44 -24.42 16.20 7.86
N PHE A 45 -23.27 16.54 8.44
CA PHE A 45 -23.18 17.46 9.56
C PHE A 45 -22.15 18.53 9.23
N SER A 46 -22.66 19.70 8.83
CA SER A 46 -21.88 20.92 8.75
C SER A 46 -21.62 21.44 10.16
N ALA A 47 -20.34 21.56 10.54
CA ALA A 47 -19.91 22.37 11.67
C ALA A 47 -18.72 23.24 11.22
N PRO A 48 -18.58 24.47 11.74
CA PRO A 48 -17.76 25.50 11.12
C PRO A 48 -16.27 25.29 11.34
N SER A 49 -15.50 25.55 10.28
CA SER A 49 -14.04 25.51 10.26
C SER A 49 -13.45 26.74 10.96
N LEU A 50 -12.64 26.53 11.99
CA LEU A 50 -11.79 27.55 12.61
C LEU A 50 -10.42 27.51 11.95
N THR A 51 -10.15 28.54 11.15
CA THR A 51 -8.92 28.80 10.42
C THR A 51 -7.75 29.07 11.36
N ASN A 52 -6.63 28.36 11.19
CA ASN A 52 -5.27 28.92 11.05
C ASN A 52 -4.21 27.84 11.30
N SER A 53 -3.71 27.24 10.22
CA SER A 53 -2.30 26.82 10.09
C SER A 53 -2.02 26.61 8.60
N ARG A 54 -1.47 27.65 7.96
CA ARG A 54 -0.89 27.57 6.63
C ARG A 54 0.47 26.88 6.76
N GLY A 55 0.48 25.56 6.67
CA GLY A 55 1.68 24.73 6.50
C GLY A 55 1.46 23.83 5.30
N SER A 56 2.42 23.83 4.38
CA SER A 56 2.56 23.04 3.13
C SER A 56 1.32 22.31 2.61
N VAL A 57 0.72 22.84 1.53
CA VAL A 57 -0.61 22.44 1.04
C VAL A 57 -0.57 21.82 -0.36
N HIS A 58 0.62 21.49 -0.85
CA HIS A 58 0.84 20.98 -2.22
C HIS A 58 1.66 19.67 -2.24
N THR A 59 1.69 18.85 -1.19
CA THR A 59 2.42 17.57 -1.29
C THR A 59 1.79 16.68 -2.37
N VAL A 60 2.58 16.32 -3.38
CA VAL A 60 2.23 15.35 -4.43
C VAL A 60 2.79 13.99 -4.00
N SER A 61 2.38 13.50 -2.84
CA SER A 61 2.52 12.07 -2.53
C SER A 61 1.44 11.34 -3.32
N PHE A 62 1.86 10.48 -4.24
CA PHE A 62 0.98 9.47 -4.82
C PHE A 62 1.12 8.20 -4.03
N LEU A 63 0.00 7.80 -3.43
CA LEU A 63 -0.11 6.54 -2.74
C LEU A 63 -0.84 5.56 -3.66
N LEU A 64 -0.10 4.91 -4.55
CA LEU A 64 -0.62 3.77 -5.31
C LEU A 64 -0.20 2.51 -4.58
N GLN A 65 -1.13 1.84 -3.93
CA GLN A 65 -0.84 0.61 -3.21
C GLN A 65 -1.36 -0.60 -3.98
N ILE A 66 -0.49 -1.59 -4.14
CA ILE A 66 -0.82 -2.86 -4.79
C ILE A 66 -0.86 -3.96 -3.73
N GLY A 67 -2.06 -4.35 -3.32
CA GLY A 67 -2.32 -5.53 -2.50
C GLY A 67 -2.52 -6.73 -3.41
N LEU A 68 -1.67 -7.75 -3.30
CA LEU A 68 -1.80 -8.97 -4.09
C LEU A 68 -2.53 -10.02 -3.22
N THR A 69 -3.66 -10.54 -3.72
CA THR A 69 -4.53 -11.50 -3.01
C THR A 69 -4.85 -12.68 -3.93
N ARG A 70 -4.98 -13.91 -3.44
CA ARG A 70 -5.43 -15.06 -4.26
C ARG A 70 -6.80 -15.57 -3.76
N GLU A 71 -7.78 -15.78 -4.66
CA GLU A 71 -9.04 -16.51 -4.36
C GLU A 71 -8.89 -18.01 -4.69
N SER A 72 -9.63 -19.00 -4.14
CA SER A 72 -10.23 -19.22 -2.82
C SER A 72 -10.14 -20.74 -2.51
N VAL A 73 -9.98 -21.13 -1.23
CA VAL A 73 -10.16 -22.52 -0.79
C VAL A 73 -11.49 -22.61 -0.05
N THR A 74 -12.46 -23.31 -0.62
CA THR A 74 -13.77 -23.59 -0.02
C THR A 74 -13.65 -24.77 0.95
N ILE A 75 -14.02 -24.57 2.22
CA ILE A 75 -14.25 -25.67 3.16
C ILE A 75 -15.74 -25.71 3.50
N GLU A 76 -16.37 -26.84 3.21
CA GLU A 76 -17.77 -27.07 3.53
C GLU A 76 -17.99 -27.13 5.05
N ALA A 77 -19.16 -26.68 5.51
CA ALA A 77 -19.51 -26.53 6.92
C ALA A 77 -19.53 -27.85 7.73
N GLN A 78 -19.21 -28.98 7.12
CA GLN A 78 -19.20 -30.32 7.72
C GLN A 78 -17.79 -30.79 8.13
N GLU A 79 -16.72 -30.08 7.75
CA GLU A 79 -15.32 -30.47 8.07
C GLU A 79 -14.63 -29.60 9.15
N LEU A 80 -15.36 -29.16 10.18
CA LEU A 80 -14.82 -28.29 11.24
C LEU A 80 -14.05 -29.06 12.31
N SER A 81 -13.02 -29.79 11.91
CA SER A 81 -12.05 -30.37 12.83
C SER A 81 -10.89 -29.39 13.10
N LEU A 82 -10.27 -29.47 14.27
CA LEU A 82 -9.06 -28.68 14.58
C LEU A 82 -7.94 -28.93 13.56
N SER A 83 -7.87 -30.12 12.96
CA SER A 83 -6.94 -30.45 11.88
C SER A 83 -7.25 -29.71 10.59
N ALA A 84 -8.52 -29.63 10.16
CA ALA A 84 -8.88 -28.88 8.96
C ALA A 84 -8.53 -27.37 9.04
N VAL A 85 -8.68 -26.77 10.23
CA VAL A 85 -8.25 -25.38 10.48
C VAL A 85 -6.72 -25.26 10.42
N LYS A 86 -5.98 -26.20 11.01
CA LYS A 86 -4.51 -26.22 10.94
C LYS A 86 -4.02 -26.40 9.50
N ASP A 87 -4.62 -27.31 8.76
CA ASP A 87 -4.26 -27.60 7.36
C ASP A 87 -4.55 -26.39 6.47
N LEU A 88 -5.66 -25.67 6.69
CA LEU A 88 -5.95 -24.43 5.99
C LEU A 88 -4.94 -23.31 6.32
N VAL A 89 -4.63 -23.09 7.61
CA VAL A 89 -3.64 -22.09 8.02
C VAL A 89 -2.26 -22.45 7.46
N CYS A 90 -1.86 -23.72 7.51
CA CYS A 90 -0.64 -24.21 6.89
C CYS A 90 -0.66 -23.99 5.37
N SER A 91 -1.77 -24.25 4.69
CA SER A 91 -1.92 -24.01 3.24
C SER A 91 -1.75 -22.53 2.88
N ILE A 92 -2.37 -21.62 3.62
CA ILE A 92 -2.26 -20.16 3.37
C ILE A 92 -0.83 -19.68 3.61
N VAL A 93 -0.22 -20.07 4.74
CA VAL A 93 1.16 -19.70 5.07
C VAL A 93 2.14 -20.30 4.07
N TYR A 94 1.92 -21.55 3.65
CA TYR A 94 2.73 -22.21 2.63
C TYR A 94 2.60 -21.48 1.29
N GLN A 95 1.38 -21.21 0.81
CA GLN A 95 1.18 -20.52 -0.46
C GLN A 95 1.91 -19.18 -0.52
N LYS A 96 1.86 -18.37 0.54
CA LYS A 96 2.56 -17.06 0.60
C LYS A 96 4.08 -17.19 0.59
N ASN A 97 4.60 -18.09 1.42
CA ASN A 97 6.04 -18.22 1.62
C ASN A 97 6.75 -18.91 0.43
N TYR A 98 6.02 -19.76 -0.32
CA TYR A 98 6.59 -20.51 -1.44
C TYR A 98 6.20 -19.96 -2.82
N HIS A 99 5.35 -18.94 -2.92
CA HIS A 99 4.98 -18.31 -4.20
C HIS A 99 6.22 -17.82 -4.95
N GLN A 100 6.37 -18.21 -6.21
CA GLN A 100 7.48 -17.83 -7.09
C GLN A 100 6.96 -16.98 -8.26
N PRO A 101 7.73 -16.01 -8.77
CA PRO A 101 7.37 -15.28 -9.97
C PRO A 101 7.41 -16.19 -11.21
N ALA A 102 6.52 -15.94 -12.17
CA ALA A 102 6.64 -16.47 -13.53
C ALA A 102 7.43 -15.46 -14.37
N ILE A 103 8.75 -15.63 -14.44
CA ILE A 103 9.67 -14.67 -15.07
C ILE A 103 9.34 -14.50 -16.55
N LEU A 104 9.21 -13.24 -16.98
CA LEU A 104 8.88 -12.89 -18.36
C LEU A 104 10.12 -12.98 -19.26
N ASN A 105 9.93 -13.33 -20.53
CA ASN A 105 11.01 -13.34 -21.52
C ASN A 105 11.22 -11.95 -22.13
N SER A 106 12.33 -11.74 -22.84
CA SER A 106 12.69 -10.45 -23.43
C SER A 106 11.63 -9.87 -24.37
N SER A 107 10.90 -10.71 -25.11
CA SER A 107 9.83 -10.25 -26.00
C SER A 107 8.63 -9.71 -25.23
N ALA A 108 8.27 -10.36 -24.11
CA ALA A 108 7.21 -9.88 -23.23
C ALA A 108 7.63 -8.58 -22.51
N LEU A 109 8.89 -8.48 -22.07
CA LEU A 109 9.43 -7.25 -21.48
C LEU A 109 9.37 -6.07 -22.47
N GLN A 110 9.71 -6.28 -23.73
CA GLN A 110 9.58 -5.27 -24.79
C GLN A 110 8.13 -4.84 -24.98
N GLN A 111 7.19 -5.80 -25.04
CA GLN A 111 5.77 -5.50 -25.20
C GLN A 111 5.21 -4.65 -24.05
N ILE A 112 5.61 -4.93 -22.80
CA ILE A 112 5.20 -4.14 -21.62
C ILE A 112 5.81 -2.74 -21.68
N ALA A 113 7.09 -2.64 -22.02
CA ALA A 113 7.78 -1.35 -22.13
C ALA A 113 7.21 -0.45 -23.23
N GLU A 114 6.73 -1.02 -24.34
CA GLU A 114 6.04 -0.30 -25.41
C GLU A 114 4.58 0.01 -25.09
N GLY A 115 3.93 -0.83 -24.27
CA GLY A 115 2.52 -0.70 -23.90
C GLY A 115 2.23 0.37 -22.84
N THR A 116 3.25 0.84 -22.11
CA THR A 116 3.10 1.91 -21.12
C THR A 116 3.31 3.28 -21.75
N SER A 117 2.38 4.21 -21.52
CA SER A 117 2.47 5.58 -22.05
C SER A 117 2.51 6.59 -20.91
N ILE A 118 3.71 7.07 -20.59
CA ILE A 118 3.91 8.09 -19.57
C ILE A 118 3.13 9.37 -19.87
N SER A 119 3.06 9.79 -21.14
CA SER A 119 2.32 11.00 -21.52
C SER A 119 0.80 10.86 -21.36
N GLU A 120 0.24 9.68 -21.62
CA GLU A 120 -1.18 9.42 -21.36
C GLU A 120 -1.47 9.39 -19.86
N MET A 121 -0.65 8.69 -19.06
CA MET A 121 -0.77 8.68 -17.61
C MET A 121 -0.68 10.11 -17.05
N TRP A 122 0.26 10.92 -17.55
CA TRP A 122 0.44 12.30 -17.12
C TRP A 122 -0.82 13.14 -17.34
N GLN A 123 -1.39 13.05 -18.55
CA GLN A 123 -2.52 13.86 -18.96
C GLN A 123 -3.86 13.37 -18.39
N ASN A 124 -4.06 12.06 -18.31
CA ASN A 124 -5.34 11.45 -17.97
C ASN A 124 -5.48 11.14 -16.49
N ASP A 125 -4.37 10.82 -15.82
CA ASP A 125 -4.39 10.36 -14.42
C ASP A 125 -3.73 11.39 -13.50
N LEU A 126 -2.44 11.68 -13.70
CA LEU A 126 -1.65 12.51 -12.77
C LEU A 126 -2.21 13.93 -12.62
N ARG A 127 -2.39 14.66 -13.73
CA ARG A 127 -2.88 16.05 -13.69
C ARG A 127 -4.23 16.23 -13.00
N ARG A 128 -5.05 15.19 -12.95
CA ARG A 128 -6.34 15.24 -12.23
C ARG A 128 -6.18 15.13 -10.72
N LEU A 129 -5.06 14.55 -10.27
CA LEU A 129 -4.71 14.40 -8.85
C LEU A 129 -3.93 15.60 -8.31
N LEU A 130 -3.33 16.43 -9.18
CA LEU A 130 -2.56 17.64 -8.86
C LEU A 130 -3.45 18.81 -8.41
N ILE A 131 -4.25 18.57 -7.37
CA ILE A 131 -5.11 19.54 -6.70
C ILE A 131 -5.00 19.38 -5.18
N GLU A 132 -5.37 20.43 -4.44
CA GLU A 132 -5.46 20.40 -2.97
C GLU A 132 -6.53 19.39 -2.53
N ARG A 133 -6.12 18.33 -1.82
CA ARG A 133 -6.96 17.15 -1.57
C ARG A 133 -6.88 16.57 -0.16
N TYR A 134 -6.60 17.41 0.86
CA TYR A 134 -6.63 16.98 2.26
C TYR A 134 -8.00 16.41 2.66
N PRO A 135 -8.08 15.54 3.70
CA PRO A 135 -9.32 14.86 4.04
C PRO A 135 -10.48 15.84 4.30
N GLY A 136 -11.59 15.65 3.60
CA GLY A 136 -12.79 16.49 3.69
C GLY A 136 -12.77 17.75 2.80
N SER A 137 -11.68 18.03 2.07
CA SER A 137 -11.65 19.13 1.10
C SER A 137 -12.48 18.81 -0.16
N PRO A 138 -12.93 19.83 -0.93
CA PRO A 138 -13.56 19.60 -2.23
C PRO A 138 -12.72 18.73 -3.19
N GLY A 139 -11.39 18.90 -3.20
CA GLY A 139 -10.49 18.09 -4.03
C GLY A 139 -10.45 16.63 -3.60
N SER A 140 -10.51 16.32 -2.29
CA SER A 140 -10.63 14.94 -1.80
C SER A 140 -11.89 14.24 -2.33
N TYR A 141 -13.02 14.96 -2.44
CA TYR A 141 -14.23 14.38 -3.07
C TYR A 141 -14.07 14.20 -4.57
N ALA A 142 -13.44 15.16 -5.27
CA ALA A 142 -13.23 15.09 -6.71
C ALA A 142 -12.36 13.89 -7.11
N VAL A 143 -11.27 13.63 -6.38
CA VAL A 143 -10.38 12.48 -6.62
C VAL A 143 -11.09 11.15 -6.39
N ARG A 144 -11.91 11.03 -5.33
CA ARG A 144 -12.61 9.78 -4.98
C ARG A 144 -13.70 9.37 -5.97
N GLN A 145 -14.34 10.32 -6.67
CA GLN A 145 -15.38 9.99 -7.65
C GLN A 145 -14.84 9.27 -8.89
N ASN A 146 -13.52 9.29 -9.11
CA ASN A 146 -12.87 8.69 -10.28
C ASN A 146 -12.39 7.25 -10.03
N VAL A 147 -12.43 6.76 -8.78
CA VAL A 147 -12.11 5.36 -8.47
C VAL A 147 -13.36 4.53 -8.75
N SER A 148 -13.36 3.80 -9.87
CA SER A 148 -14.47 2.90 -10.21
C SER A 148 -14.41 1.62 -9.38
N ASP A 149 -15.58 1.07 -9.03
CA ASP A 149 -15.68 -0.23 -8.36
C ASP A 149 -15.22 -1.32 -9.36
N SER A 150 -14.00 -1.82 -9.17
CA SER A 150 -13.47 -2.92 -9.99
C SER A 150 -14.03 -4.27 -9.54
N LYS A 151 -14.04 -5.23 -10.47
CA LYS A 151 -14.67 -6.55 -10.31
C LYS A 151 -13.98 -7.39 -9.21
N PRO A 152 -14.74 -8.20 -8.45
CA PRO A 152 -14.21 -9.01 -7.35
C PRO A 152 -13.30 -10.18 -7.77
N ASP A 153 -13.28 -10.58 -9.05
CA ASP A 153 -12.51 -11.75 -9.51
C ASP A 153 -11.00 -11.48 -9.75
N LEU A 154 -10.49 -10.30 -9.38
CA LEU A 154 -9.07 -9.96 -9.57
C LEU A 154 -8.24 -10.30 -8.33
N SER A 155 -7.13 -11.01 -8.55
CA SER A 155 -6.07 -11.25 -7.57
C SER A 155 -5.25 -10.00 -7.18
N LEU A 156 -5.68 -8.83 -7.67
CA LEU A 156 -5.05 -7.53 -7.48
C LEU A 156 -6.04 -6.58 -6.81
N GLN A 157 -5.70 -6.11 -5.62
CA GLN A 157 -6.43 -5.10 -4.87
C GLN A 157 -5.64 -3.79 -4.87
N LEU A 158 -6.22 -2.73 -5.43
CA LEU A 158 -5.66 -1.38 -5.32
C LEU A 158 -6.29 -0.67 -4.12
N ILE A 159 -5.45 -0.06 -3.27
CA ILE A 159 -5.91 0.67 -2.08
C ILE A 159 -5.35 2.09 -2.13
N PHE A 160 -6.23 3.07 -1.98
CA PHE A 160 -5.86 4.48 -1.87
C PHE A 160 -6.28 4.96 -0.48
N PHE A 161 -5.33 5.16 0.42
CA PHE A 161 -5.63 5.60 1.78
C PHE A 161 -5.96 7.09 1.83
N ASP A 162 -6.87 7.44 2.72
CA ASP A 162 -7.23 8.81 3.05
C ASP A 162 -6.62 9.17 4.41
N GLY A 163 -6.08 10.39 4.53
CA GLY A 163 -5.46 10.89 5.75
C GLY A 163 -4.26 10.07 6.23
N GLU A 164 -3.28 9.83 5.35
CA GLU A 164 -1.96 9.35 5.77
C GLU A 164 -1.28 10.44 6.63
N GLU A 165 -1.29 11.67 6.11
CA GLU A 165 -0.67 12.83 6.73
C GLU A 165 -1.26 13.22 8.09
N ALA A 166 -0.41 13.85 8.90
CA ALA A 166 -0.84 14.54 10.12
C ALA A 166 -1.54 15.86 9.78
N PHE A 167 -2.56 16.23 10.53
CA PHE A 167 -3.17 17.56 10.43
C PHE A 167 -2.30 18.64 11.07
N LEU A 168 -1.57 18.32 12.14
CA LEU A 168 -0.74 19.27 12.87
C LEU A 168 0.67 18.73 13.08
N HIS A 169 0.78 17.66 13.87
CA HIS A 169 2.06 17.12 14.30
C HIS A 169 2.00 15.61 14.27
N TRP A 170 2.88 15.03 13.45
CA TRP A 170 3.01 13.60 13.33
C TRP A 170 3.12 12.94 14.70
N SER A 171 2.10 12.17 15.06
CA SER A 171 2.00 11.47 16.33
C SER A 171 1.18 10.19 16.17
N PRO A 172 1.21 9.25 17.13
CA PRO A 172 0.41 8.03 17.03
C PRO A 172 -1.10 8.24 16.86
N GLN A 173 -1.61 9.43 17.21
CA GLN A 173 -3.02 9.82 17.09
C GLN A 173 -3.30 10.70 15.87
N ASP A 174 -2.32 11.51 15.47
CA ASP A 174 -2.37 12.46 14.36
C ASP A 174 -1.42 12.00 13.23
N SER A 175 -1.80 10.91 12.57
CA SER A 175 -1.19 10.30 11.38
C SER A 175 -1.94 9.01 11.01
N LEU A 176 -1.76 8.50 9.80
CA LEU A 176 -2.14 7.14 9.38
C LEU A 176 -3.63 6.83 9.63
N TYR A 177 -4.52 7.80 9.45
CA TYR A 177 -5.93 7.67 9.80
C TYR A 177 -6.61 6.54 9.02
N GLY A 178 -6.49 6.57 7.68
CA GLY A 178 -7.09 5.59 6.79
C GLY A 178 -6.52 4.18 6.97
N SER A 179 -5.19 4.05 7.00
CA SER A 179 -4.53 2.74 7.16
C SER A 179 -4.75 2.12 8.53
N ARG A 180 -4.74 2.90 9.63
CA ARG A 180 -5.08 2.40 10.97
C ARG A 180 -6.50 1.86 11.01
N HIS A 181 -7.44 2.56 10.40
CA HIS A 181 -8.83 2.13 10.29
C HIS A 181 -8.96 0.86 9.44
N LEU A 182 -8.41 0.85 8.22
CA LEU A 182 -8.57 -0.28 7.30
C LEU A 182 -7.89 -1.54 7.81
N ALA A 183 -6.67 -1.45 8.35
CA ALA A 183 -5.98 -2.61 8.91
C ALA A 183 -6.77 -3.25 10.07
N ALA A 184 -7.39 -2.43 10.93
CA ALA A 184 -8.27 -2.92 11.99
C ALA A 184 -9.53 -3.60 11.41
N LYS A 185 -10.17 -2.98 10.42
CA LYS A 185 -11.34 -3.52 9.74
C LYS A 185 -11.02 -4.87 9.07
N MET A 186 -9.96 -4.94 8.27
CA MET A 186 -9.52 -6.16 7.59
C MET A 186 -9.13 -7.27 8.56
N ALA A 187 -8.51 -6.93 9.69
CA ALA A 187 -8.18 -7.91 10.73
C ALA A 187 -9.43 -8.57 11.33
N SER A 188 -10.51 -7.82 11.46
CA SER A 188 -11.78 -8.26 12.03
C SER A 188 -12.78 -8.82 11.01
N THR A 189 -12.48 -8.74 9.71
CA THR A 189 -13.39 -9.20 8.65
C THR A 189 -13.00 -10.61 8.21
N PRO A 190 -13.86 -11.62 8.40
CA PRO A 190 -13.57 -12.99 7.98
C PRO A 190 -13.32 -13.10 6.47
N HIS A 191 -12.32 -13.90 6.09
CA HIS A 191 -12.02 -14.15 4.68
C HIS A 191 -11.47 -15.57 4.46
N PRO A 192 -12.01 -16.36 3.50
CA PRO A 192 -13.16 -16.03 2.65
C PRO A 192 -14.48 -15.90 3.46
N PRO A 193 -15.57 -15.39 2.87
CA PRO A 193 -16.85 -15.25 3.56
C PRO A 193 -17.29 -16.55 4.24
N GLY A 194 -17.61 -16.48 5.54
CA GLY A 194 -17.99 -17.65 6.35
C GLY A 194 -16.84 -18.36 7.06
N ALA A 195 -15.58 -17.98 6.81
CA ALA A 195 -14.43 -18.51 7.55
C ALA A 195 -14.49 -18.16 9.05
N ARG A 196 -13.98 -19.06 9.91
CA ARG A 196 -14.03 -18.90 11.38
C ARG A 196 -12.68 -18.63 12.04
N GLY A 197 -11.59 -18.61 11.26
CA GLY A 197 -10.22 -18.50 11.78
C GLY A 197 -9.27 -17.68 10.91
N THR A 198 -9.74 -17.16 9.79
CA THR A 198 -8.95 -16.37 8.84
C THR A 198 -9.68 -15.06 8.54
N SER A 199 -8.92 -14.03 8.21
CA SER A 199 -9.40 -12.67 7.99
C SER A 199 -8.83 -12.10 6.70
N GLN A 200 -9.32 -10.94 6.25
CA GLN A 200 -8.84 -10.31 5.01
C GLN A 200 -7.32 -10.06 5.05
N LEU A 201 -6.73 -9.76 6.21
CA LEU A 201 -5.26 -9.65 6.33
C LEU A 201 -4.54 -10.98 6.05
N HIS A 202 -5.15 -12.11 6.39
CA HIS A 202 -4.61 -13.42 6.03
C HIS A 202 -4.69 -13.67 4.51
N GLY A 203 -5.52 -12.96 3.76
CA GLY A 203 -5.55 -13.01 2.30
C GLY A 203 -4.56 -12.06 1.61
N MET A 204 -3.98 -11.09 2.32
CA MET A 204 -2.96 -10.18 1.76
C MET A 204 -1.61 -10.89 1.69
N ASP A 205 -1.16 -11.29 0.50
CA ASP A 205 0.10 -12.00 0.34
C ASP A 205 1.31 -11.06 0.51
N LEU A 206 1.22 -9.89 -0.13
CA LEU A 206 2.23 -8.84 -0.10
C LEU A 206 1.51 -7.50 -0.21
N LEU A 207 1.93 -6.57 0.65
CA LEU A 207 1.56 -5.16 0.56
C LEU A 207 2.72 -4.40 -0.09
N VAL A 208 2.56 -4.02 -1.37
CA VAL A 208 3.49 -3.11 -2.06
C VAL A 208 2.99 -1.68 -1.88
N LEU A 209 3.70 -0.89 -1.07
CA LEU A 209 3.35 0.50 -0.74
C LEU A 209 4.29 1.44 -1.48
N LEU A 210 3.75 2.30 -2.35
CA LEU A 210 4.50 3.34 -3.05
C LEU A 210 4.28 4.66 -2.32
N ASP A 211 5.37 5.37 -2.00
CA ASP A 211 5.31 6.70 -1.42
C ASP A 211 6.54 7.55 -1.80
N LEU A 212 6.36 8.87 -1.89
CA LEU A 212 7.38 9.87 -2.25
C LEU A 212 8.21 9.56 -3.50
N ILE A 213 7.58 8.95 -4.51
CA ILE A 213 8.23 8.68 -5.80
C ILE A 213 8.00 9.90 -6.72
N GLY A 214 8.84 10.10 -7.73
CA GLY A 214 8.64 11.12 -8.77
C GLY A 214 9.78 12.13 -8.89
N ALA A 215 10.57 12.31 -7.83
CA ALA A 215 11.83 13.04 -7.89
C ALA A 215 12.90 12.26 -8.67
N PRO A 216 13.90 12.93 -9.25
CA PRO A 216 14.98 12.28 -9.98
C PRO A 216 15.91 11.48 -9.06
N ASN A 217 16.49 10.39 -9.59
CA ASN A 217 17.46 9.53 -8.91
C ASN A 217 17.00 8.98 -7.53
N PRO A 218 15.79 8.42 -7.40
CA PRO A 218 15.34 7.83 -6.14
C PRO A 218 16.22 6.62 -5.81
N THR A 219 16.44 6.38 -4.52
CA THR A 219 17.13 5.17 -4.06
C THR A 219 16.25 4.47 -3.04
N PHE A 220 15.75 3.28 -3.37
CA PHE A 220 14.90 2.47 -2.50
C PHE A 220 15.76 1.50 -1.68
N PRO A 221 15.66 1.50 -0.34
CA PRO A 221 16.29 0.49 0.52
C PRO A 221 15.52 -0.83 0.55
N ASN A 222 16.23 -1.92 0.87
CA ASN A 222 15.60 -3.18 1.24
C ASN A 222 15.26 -3.18 2.76
N PHE A 223 14.02 -2.82 3.10
CA PHE A 223 13.59 -2.60 4.49
C PHE A 223 13.37 -3.88 5.30
N PHE A 224 12.78 -4.93 4.71
CA PHE A 224 12.23 -6.05 5.47
C PHE A 224 12.75 -7.41 4.98
N PRO A 225 13.36 -8.24 5.86
CA PRO A 225 13.88 -9.54 5.47
C PRO A 225 12.83 -10.50 4.88
N ASN A 226 11.56 -10.40 5.30
CA ASN A 226 10.49 -11.30 4.84
C ASN A 226 9.95 -10.96 3.43
N SER A 227 10.31 -9.79 2.88
CA SER A 227 10.01 -9.40 1.50
C SER A 227 11.27 -9.16 0.65
N ALA A 228 12.46 -9.37 1.21
CA ALA A 228 13.74 -9.17 0.54
C ALA A 228 13.83 -9.86 -0.84
N ARG A 229 13.30 -11.09 -0.96
CA ARG A 229 13.24 -11.81 -2.25
C ARG A 229 12.44 -11.08 -3.34
N TRP A 230 11.41 -10.33 -2.95
CA TRP A 230 10.61 -9.53 -3.87
C TRP A 230 11.31 -8.23 -4.23
N PHE A 231 12.05 -7.65 -3.29
CA PHE A 231 12.94 -6.53 -3.56
C PHE A 231 14.06 -6.92 -4.54
N GLU A 232 14.71 -8.06 -4.33
CA GLU A 232 15.71 -8.63 -5.26
C GLU A 232 15.12 -8.87 -6.66
N ARG A 233 13.82 -9.22 -6.75
CA ARG A 233 13.15 -9.32 -8.05
C ARG A 233 13.00 -7.97 -8.74
N LEU A 234 12.68 -6.89 -8.01
CA LEU A 234 12.70 -5.53 -8.57
C LEU A 234 14.08 -5.14 -9.11
N GLN A 235 15.15 -5.47 -8.37
CA GLN A 235 16.54 -5.24 -8.84
C GLN A 235 16.84 -5.96 -10.14
N ALA A 236 16.42 -7.23 -10.25
CA ALA A 236 16.64 -8.02 -11.44
C ALA A 236 15.81 -7.52 -12.64
N ILE A 237 14.55 -7.12 -12.42
CA ILE A 237 13.70 -6.49 -13.46
C ILE A 237 14.34 -5.18 -13.95
N GLU A 238 14.78 -4.31 -13.03
CA GLU A 238 15.49 -3.07 -13.37
C GLU A 238 16.72 -3.34 -14.24
N HIS A 239 17.54 -4.32 -13.85
CA HIS A 239 18.73 -4.70 -14.61
C HIS A 239 18.39 -5.25 -16.00
N GLU A 240 17.42 -6.17 -16.10
CA GLU A 240 17.00 -6.77 -17.36
C GLU A 240 16.43 -5.72 -18.34
N LEU A 241 15.59 -4.81 -17.85
CA LEU A 241 15.06 -3.70 -18.66
C LEU A 241 16.16 -2.73 -19.11
N HIS A 242 17.17 -2.49 -18.27
CA HIS A 242 18.33 -1.68 -18.63
C HIS A 242 19.15 -2.33 -19.74
N GLU A 243 19.52 -3.61 -19.60
CA GLU A 243 20.32 -4.35 -20.59
C GLU A 243 19.62 -4.43 -21.96
N LEU A 244 18.29 -4.46 -21.97
CA LEU A 244 17.48 -4.43 -23.19
C LEU A 244 17.31 -3.01 -23.77
N GLY A 245 17.82 -1.97 -23.11
CA GLY A 245 17.69 -0.58 -23.55
C GLY A 245 16.26 -0.03 -23.43
N LEU A 246 15.45 -0.55 -22.51
CA LEU A 246 14.03 -0.20 -22.34
C LEU A 246 13.78 0.90 -21.30
N LEU A 247 14.81 1.26 -20.53
CA LEU A 247 14.78 2.38 -19.56
C LEU A 247 15.38 3.65 -20.19
N LYS A 248 14.82 4.81 -19.86
CA LYS A 248 15.26 6.14 -20.32
C LYS A 248 16.12 6.81 -19.27
N ASP A 249 17.20 7.49 -19.68
CA ASP A 249 18.10 8.24 -18.79
C ASP A 249 18.59 7.46 -17.56
N HIS A 250 18.73 6.14 -17.70
CA HIS A 250 19.07 5.21 -16.62
C HIS A 250 20.52 4.71 -16.72
N SER A 251 21.20 4.56 -15.57
CA SER A 251 22.57 4.04 -15.49
C SER A 251 22.69 2.97 -14.41
N LEU A 252 23.47 1.92 -14.66
CA LEU A 252 23.81 0.89 -13.66
C LEU A 252 24.60 1.44 -12.47
N GLU A 253 25.27 2.58 -12.60
CA GLU A 253 25.95 3.24 -11.48
C GLU A 253 24.95 3.88 -10.50
N ARG A 254 23.69 4.08 -10.93
CA ARG A 254 22.62 4.76 -10.19
C ARG A 254 21.31 3.99 -10.29
N GLN A 255 21.37 2.70 -9.95
CA GLN A 255 20.17 1.88 -9.80
C GLN A 255 19.27 2.45 -8.71
N TYR A 256 17.96 2.39 -8.96
CA TYR A 256 16.93 2.77 -8.01
C TYR A 256 16.89 1.78 -6.84
N PHE A 257 16.98 0.48 -7.10
CA PHE A 257 16.85 -0.56 -6.07
C PHE A 257 18.24 -1.02 -5.59
N GLN A 258 18.70 -0.48 -4.46
CA GLN A 258 20.07 -0.72 -3.99
C GLN A 258 20.16 -1.77 -2.88
N ASN A 259 21.27 -2.51 -2.87
CA ASN A 259 21.52 -3.59 -1.92
C ASN A 259 22.07 -3.05 -0.59
N TYR A 260 21.29 -2.19 0.08
CA TYR A 260 21.52 -1.84 1.47
C TYR A 260 20.22 -1.93 2.28
N SER A 261 20.36 -2.39 3.51
CA SER A 261 19.27 -2.40 4.48
C SER A 261 19.21 -1.05 5.20
N TYR A 262 17.99 -0.56 5.43
CA TYR A 262 17.77 0.64 6.23
C TYR A 262 17.66 0.27 7.71
N GLY A 263 18.52 0.85 8.56
CA GLY A 263 18.58 0.53 9.99
C GLY A 263 17.52 1.22 10.86
N GLY A 264 16.76 2.15 10.31
CA GLY A 264 15.70 2.88 11.01
C GLY A 264 14.29 2.33 10.73
N VAL A 265 13.28 2.97 11.31
CA VAL A 265 11.87 2.71 11.01
C VAL A 265 11.28 3.99 10.42
N ILE A 266 10.80 3.90 9.20
CA ILE A 266 9.99 4.95 8.59
C ILE A 266 8.53 4.67 8.97
N GLN A 267 7.83 5.67 9.51
CA GLN A 267 6.41 5.53 9.80
C GLN A 267 5.61 5.97 8.58
N ASP A 268 4.72 5.09 8.12
CA ASP A 268 3.90 5.26 6.92
C ASP A 268 2.73 4.25 7.00
N ASP A 269 1.82 4.24 6.05
CA ASP A 269 0.59 3.48 5.99
C ASP A 269 0.76 1.96 6.06
N HIS A 270 1.97 1.44 5.85
CA HIS A 270 2.27 0.03 6.06
C HIS A 270 2.31 -0.35 7.55
N ILE A 271 2.57 0.58 8.49
CA ILE A 271 2.80 0.27 9.91
C ILE A 271 1.66 -0.51 10.56
N PRO A 272 0.37 -0.17 10.36
CA PRO A 272 -0.75 -0.94 10.90
C PRO A 272 -0.84 -2.36 10.35
N PHE A 273 -0.41 -2.60 9.12
CA PHE A 273 -0.40 -3.92 8.46
C PHE A 273 0.81 -4.75 8.89
N LEU A 274 2.00 -4.14 8.92
CA LEU A 274 3.25 -4.73 9.38
C LEU A 274 3.11 -5.27 10.80
N ARG A 275 2.54 -4.47 11.71
CA ARG A 275 2.29 -4.86 13.11
C ARG A 275 1.33 -6.05 13.26
N ARG A 276 0.59 -6.38 12.20
CA ARG A 276 -0.35 -7.51 12.12
C ARG A 276 0.19 -8.67 11.26
N GLY A 277 1.46 -8.62 10.87
CA GLY A 277 2.16 -9.72 10.21
C GLY A 277 2.00 -9.76 8.69
N VAL A 278 1.48 -8.72 8.05
CA VAL A 278 1.44 -8.63 6.58
C VAL A 278 2.86 -8.36 6.06
N PRO A 279 3.37 -9.14 5.08
CA PRO A 279 4.64 -8.83 4.41
C PRO A 279 4.55 -7.50 3.66
N ILE A 280 5.56 -6.64 3.81
CA ILE A 280 5.59 -5.29 3.25
C ILE A 280 6.73 -5.16 2.25
N LEU A 281 6.47 -4.65 1.06
CA LEU A 281 7.47 -4.11 0.14
C LEU A 281 7.27 -2.60 0.09
N HIS A 282 8.08 -1.86 0.85
CA HIS A 282 7.93 -0.41 1.02
C HIS A 282 8.81 0.32 0.02
N LEU A 283 8.19 0.86 -1.02
CA LEU A 283 8.84 1.61 -2.09
C LEU A 283 8.77 3.10 -1.77
N ILE A 284 9.55 3.49 -0.76
CA ILE A 284 9.83 4.88 -0.40
C ILE A 284 11.35 5.12 -0.53
N PRO A 285 11.79 6.21 -1.19
CA PRO A 285 13.21 6.47 -1.33
C PRO A 285 13.85 6.86 0.02
N SER A 286 15.16 6.61 0.15
CA SER A 286 15.99 7.14 1.21
C SER A 286 17.30 7.67 0.61
N PRO A 287 17.61 8.98 0.76
CA PRO A 287 16.82 10.02 1.44
C PRO A 287 15.48 10.32 0.74
N PHE A 288 14.59 11.03 1.45
CA PHE A 288 13.37 11.59 0.85
C PHE A 288 13.72 12.66 -0.21
N PRO A 289 12.81 12.94 -1.16
CA PRO A 289 12.99 14.04 -2.11
C PRO A 289 13.34 15.35 -1.42
N GLU A 290 14.21 16.16 -2.03
CA GLU A 290 14.60 17.48 -1.48
C GLU A 290 13.41 18.43 -1.31
N VAL A 291 12.37 18.24 -2.12
CA VAL A 291 11.13 19.03 -2.10
C VAL A 291 10.09 18.54 -1.10
N TRP A 292 10.34 17.44 -0.37
CA TRP A 292 9.39 16.84 0.57
C TRP A 292 8.86 17.85 1.61
N HIS A 293 7.53 17.90 1.76
CA HIS A 293 6.80 18.84 2.63
C HIS A 293 7.08 20.33 2.34
N THR A 294 7.41 20.67 1.09
CA THR A 294 7.53 22.04 0.61
C THR A 294 6.49 22.33 -0.48
N MET A 295 6.35 23.61 -0.87
CA MET A 295 5.50 23.97 -2.02
C MET A 295 6.17 23.65 -3.37
N ASP A 296 7.46 23.29 -3.35
CA ASP A 296 8.21 22.89 -4.53
C ASP A 296 7.96 21.41 -4.89
N ASP A 297 7.24 20.66 -4.05
CA ASP A 297 6.72 19.35 -4.42
C ASP A 297 5.53 19.52 -5.37
N ASN A 298 5.81 19.71 -6.66
CA ASN A 298 4.82 20.05 -7.68
C ASN A 298 5.17 19.43 -9.04
N GLU A 299 4.29 19.59 -10.03
CA GLU A 299 4.44 18.99 -11.36
C GLU A 299 5.78 19.33 -12.04
N GLU A 300 6.31 20.54 -11.81
CA GLU A 300 7.51 21.04 -12.49
C GLU A 300 8.79 20.34 -12.01
N ASN A 301 8.78 19.81 -10.78
CA ASN A 301 9.91 19.13 -10.16
C ASN A 301 9.83 17.59 -10.26
N LEU A 302 8.83 17.06 -10.97
CA LEU A 302 8.74 15.64 -11.29
C LEU A 302 9.67 15.26 -12.45
N ASP A 303 10.31 14.10 -12.34
CA ASP A 303 11.19 13.53 -13.37
C ASP A 303 10.43 12.48 -14.19
N GLU A 304 10.03 12.86 -15.41
CA GLU A 304 9.21 12.02 -16.29
C GLU A 304 9.88 10.68 -16.63
N SER A 305 11.20 10.70 -16.92
CA SER A 305 11.96 9.50 -17.26
C SER A 305 12.01 8.50 -16.09
N THR A 306 12.25 8.98 -14.87
CA THR A 306 12.25 8.14 -13.65
C THR A 306 10.87 7.51 -13.43
N ILE A 307 9.79 8.27 -13.59
CA ILE A 307 8.42 7.76 -13.43
C ILE A 307 8.10 6.72 -14.51
N ASP A 308 8.45 6.99 -15.79
CA ASP A 308 8.28 6.03 -16.88
C ASP A 308 9.03 4.71 -16.61
N ASN A 309 10.26 4.79 -16.11
CA ASN A 309 11.06 3.61 -15.77
C ASN A 309 10.42 2.80 -14.64
N LEU A 310 9.99 3.46 -13.56
CA LEU A 310 9.36 2.78 -12.43
C LEU A 310 8.00 2.17 -12.81
N ASN A 311 7.25 2.82 -13.70
CA ASN A 311 6.02 2.24 -14.26
C ASN A 311 6.29 0.90 -14.97
N LYS A 312 7.33 0.83 -15.80
CA LYS A 312 7.71 -0.42 -16.49
C LYS A 312 8.09 -1.50 -15.50
N ILE A 313 8.94 -1.17 -14.53
CA ILE A 313 9.42 -2.12 -13.51
C ILE A 313 8.25 -2.69 -12.70
N LEU A 314 7.33 -1.83 -12.25
CA LEU A 314 6.17 -2.25 -11.46
C LEU A 314 5.16 -3.07 -12.26
N GLN A 315 4.92 -2.73 -13.53
CA GLN A 315 4.05 -3.54 -14.40
C GLN A 315 4.62 -4.95 -14.60
N VAL A 316 5.91 -5.06 -14.90
CA VAL A 316 6.60 -6.36 -15.00
C VAL A 316 6.49 -7.12 -13.68
N PHE A 317 6.78 -6.48 -12.55
CA PHE A 317 6.70 -7.12 -11.23
C PHE A 317 5.31 -7.70 -10.94
N VAL A 318 4.24 -6.93 -11.22
CA VAL A 318 2.86 -7.37 -10.99
C VAL A 318 2.50 -8.54 -11.90
N LEU A 319 2.88 -8.49 -13.19
CA LEU A 319 2.61 -9.57 -14.14
C LEU A 319 3.37 -10.85 -13.77
N GLU A 320 4.66 -10.74 -13.42
CA GLU A 320 5.47 -11.86 -12.93
C GLU A 320 4.89 -12.45 -11.64
N TYR A 321 4.39 -11.61 -10.73
CA TYR A 321 3.79 -12.08 -9.49
C TYR A 321 2.45 -12.79 -9.73
N LEU A 322 1.60 -12.27 -10.61
CA LEU A 322 0.27 -12.80 -10.88
C LEU A 322 0.23 -13.94 -11.90
N HIS A 323 1.36 -14.24 -12.56
CA HIS A 323 1.48 -15.24 -13.62
C HIS A 323 0.60 -14.89 -14.84
N LEU A 324 0.66 -13.63 -15.28
CA LEU A 324 -0.10 -13.07 -16.40
C LEU A 324 0.80 -12.78 -17.61
#